data_AF-A0A967Z2N1-F1
#
_entry.id   AF-A0A967Z2N1-F1
#
_cell.length_a   1.000
_cell.length_b   1.000
_cell.length_c   1.000
_cell.angle_alpha   90.00
_cell.angle_beta   90.00
_cell.angle_gamma   90.00
#
_symmetry.space_group_name_H-M   'P 1'
#
loop_
_entity.id
_entity.type
_entity.pdbx_description
1 polymer ?
#
loop_
_entity_poly.entity_id
_entity_poly.type
_entity_poly.pdbx_seq_one_letter_code
_entity_poly.pdbx_strand_id
1 'polypeptide(L)'
;MVPFSKLLWSSVGKKVVMAITGLAMIIFLIEHLSGNLLLFNKNPEPFNKYSHFLISFGSILVVVELILVAILVFHMISGISIALGKRKARPSRYAKTGSAGGASKKTFSSMTMIYTGILLFVFVVIHLKTFKYGPGIEEGYVVATNGGEQIRDLHGLVYDVFQKPGYVIWYVVSMMFLGFHLRHGFWSAFQSLGAYHPRYMPIIYSVGIIVAIVLAVGFLGIPLWIYFTGA
;
A
#
# COMPACT_ATOMS: atom_id res chain seq x y z
N MET A 1 -38.49 -0.03 3.14
CA MET A 1 -37.20 -0.31 2.47
C MET A 1 -36.07 0.15 3.37
N VAL A 2 -35.02 -0.65 3.57
CA VAL A 2 -33.86 -0.24 4.38
C VAL A 2 -33.02 0.74 3.54
N PRO A 3 -32.67 1.93 4.04
CA PRO A 3 -31.84 2.88 3.32
C PRO A 3 -30.51 2.27 2.87
N PHE A 4 -30.07 2.58 1.66
CA PHE A 4 -28.80 2.09 1.10
C PHE A 4 -27.60 2.40 2.02
N SER A 5 -27.60 3.58 2.66
CA SER A 5 -26.61 3.95 3.67
C SER A 5 -26.58 2.99 4.87
N LYS A 6 -27.73 2.49 5.34
CA LYS A 6 -27.80 1.50 6.43
C LYS A 6 -27.28 0.12 5.98
N LEU A 7 -27.46 -0.24 4.71
CA LEU A 7 -26.91 -1.48 4.16
C LEU A 7 -25.38 -1.41 4.05
N LEU A 8 -24.84 -0.31 3.50
CA LEU A 8 -23.40 -0.09 3.39
C LEU A 8 -22.69 -0.06 4.75
N TRP A 9 -23.31 0.54 5.76
CA TRP A 9 -22.73 0.65 7.11
C TRP A 9 -23.08 -0.51 8.06
N SER A 10 -23.71 -1.56 7.55
CA SER A 10 -23.89 -2.82 8.28
C SER A 10 -22.55 -3.53 8.54
N SER A 11 -22.53 -4.52 9.44
CA SER A 11 -21.33 -5.34 9.70
C SER A 11 -20.82 -6.07 8.47
N VAL A 12 -21.72 -6.42 7.53
CA VAL A 12 -21.36 -7.06 6.25
C VAL A 12 -20.91 -6.01 5.24
N GLY A 13 -21.65 -4.91 5.09
CA GLY A 13 -21.32 -3.83 4.16
C GLY A 13 -19.92 -3.24 4.39
N LYS A 14 -19.54 -2.99 5.66
CA LYS A 14 -18.18 -2.55 6.03
C LYS A 14 -17.08 -3.51 5.56
N LYS A 15 -17.33 -4.83 5.63
CA LYS A 15 -16.36 -5.84 5.16
C LYS A 15 -16.23 -5.84 3.64
N VAL A 16 -17.35 -5.70 2.93
CA VAL A 16 -17.36 -5.59 1.47
C VAL A 16 -16.61 -4.35 1.01
N VAL A 17 -16.90 -3.17 1.60
CA VAL A 17 -16.19 -1.92 1.28
C VAL A 17 -14.68 -2.06 1.55
N MET A 18 -14.30 -2.61 2.71
CA MET A 18 -12.90 -2.86 3.05
C MET A 18 -12.20 -3.81 2.07
N ALA A 19 -12.89 -4.85 1.63
CA ALA A 19 -12.34 -5.84 0.70
C ALA A 19 -12.12 -5.24 -0.69
N ILE A 20 -13.10 -4.52 -1.24
CA ILE A 20 -13.01 -3.88 -2.56
C ILE A 20 -11.89 -2.84 -2.55
N THR A 21 -11.90 -1.95 -1.56
CA THR A 21 -10.87 -0.91 -1.43
C THR A 21 -9.48 -1.51 -1.19
N GLY A 22 -9.38 -2.58 -0.40
CA GLY A 22 -8.13 -3.30 -0.18
C GLY A 22 -7.56 -3.92 -1.46
N LEU A 23 -8.40 -4.60 -2.25
CA LEU A 23 -7.98 -5.17 -3.53
C LEU A 23 -7.60 -4.08 -4.55
N ALA A 24 -8.33 -2.97 -4.60
CA ALA A 24 -7.99 -1.83 -5.45
C ALA A 24 -6.61 -1.24 -5.10
N MET A 25 -6.29 -1.10 -3.81
CA MET A 25 -4.95 -0.67 -3.40
C MET A 25 -3.85 -1.69 -3.74
N ILE A 26 -4.15 -2.99 -3.74
CA ILE A 26 -3.17 -4.00 -4.19
C ILE A 26 -2.85 -3.82 -5.67
N ILE A 27 -3.86 -3.56 -6.51
CA ILE A 27 -3.66 -3.28 -7.94
C ILE A 27 -2.79 -2.03 -8.09
N PHE A 28 -3.12 -0.95 -7.38
CA PHE A 28 -2.29 0.25 -7.36
C PHE A 28 -0.84 -0.05 -6.93
N LEU A 29 -0.62 -0.86 -5.89
CA LEU A 29 0.73 -1.22 -5.44
C LEU A 29 1.52 -2.01 -6.50
N ILE A 30 0.85 -2.85 -7.30
CA ILE A 30 1.49 -3.58 -8.41
C ILE A 30 1.94 -2.60 -9.50
N GLU A 31 1.06 -1.70 -9.93
CA GLU A 31 1.39 -0.68 -10.94
C GLU A 31 2.48 0.27 -10.42
N HIS A 32 2.34 0.71 -9.17
CA HIS A 32 3.30 1.59 -8.51
C HIS A 32 4.68 0.92 -8.42
N LEU A 33 4.76 -0.33 -7.97
CA LEU A 33 6.03 -1.06 -7.93
C LEU A 33 6.62 -1.19 -9.34
N SER A 34 5.81 -1.54 -10.34
CA SER A 34 6.25 -1.75 -11.72
C SER A 34 6.97 -0.53 -12.30
N GLY A 35 6.41 0.68 -12.10
CA GLY A 35 7.08 1.92 -12.49
C GLY A 35 8.34 2.21 -11.66
N ASN A 36 8.29 1.92 -10.35
CA ASN A 36 9.43 2.11 -9.46
C ASN A 36 10.58 1.12 -9.70
N LEU A 37 10.37 -0.01 -10.40
CA LEU A 37 11.46 -0.91 -10.78
C LEU A 37 12.49 -0.21 -11.69
N LEU A 38 12.12 0.88 -12.37
CA LEU A 38 13.06 1.69 -13.14
C LEU A 38 14.14 2.35 -12.26
N LEU A 39 13.91 2.51 -10.95
CA LEU A 39 14.89 3.06 -10.01
C LEU A 39 16.10 2.14 -9.77
N PHE A 40 16.02 0.87 -10.13
CA PHE A 40 17.19 -0.01 -10.14
C PHE A 40 18.21 0.40 -11.22
N ASN A 41 17.81 1.23 -12.19
CA ASN A 41 18.72 1.82 -13.15
C ASN A 41 19.41 3.05 -12.56
N LYS A 42 20.74 3.10 -12.64
CA LYS A 42 21.55 4.27 -12.24
C LYS A 42 21.39 5.43 -13.21
N ASN A 43 21.07 5.18 -14.48
CA ASN A 43 20.72 6.25 -15.41
C ASN A 43 19.36 6.85 -14.98
N PRO A 44 19.28 8.16 -14.69
CA PRO A 44 18.04 8.81 -14.26
C PRO A 44 16.96 8.90 -15.36
N GLU A 45 17.35 8.83 -16.64
CA GLU A 45 16.50 9.11 -17.78
C GLU A 45 15.20 8.26 -17.83
N PRO A 46 15.22 6.92 -17.66
CA PRO A 46 14.00 6.12 -17.77
C PRO A 46 12.95 6.46 -16.71
N PHE A 47 13.38 6.63 -15.46
CA PHE A 47 12.47 6.93 -14.37
C PHE A 47 11.94 8.37 -14.47
N ASN A 48 12.78 9.35 -14.81
CA ASN A 48 12.34 10.72 -14.98
C ASN A 48 11.37 10.87 -16.16
N LYS A 49 11.63 10.24 -17.31
CA LYS A 49 10.69 10.21 -18.44
C LYS A 49 9.36 9.56 -18.07
N TYR A 50 9.39 8.43 -17.36
CA TYR A 50 8.18 7.77 -16.89
C TYR A 50 7.38 8.67 -15.93
N SER A 51 8.05 9.29 -14.97
CA SER A 51 7.42 10.20 -14.02
C SER A 51 6.81 11.43 -14.70
N HIS A 52 7.52 12.00 -15.68
CA HIS A 52 7.03 13.12 -16.48
C HIS A 52 5.82 12.74 -17.35
N PHE A 53 5.83 11.57 -17.99
CA PHE A 53 4.68 11.05 -18.73
C PHE A 53 3.43 10.90 -17.85
N LEU A 54 3.58 10.47 -16.59
CA LEU A 54 2.45 10.41 -15.67
C LEU A 54 1.94 11.83 -15.31
N ILE A 55 2.85 12.77 -15.10
CA ILE A 55 2.52 14.16 -14.78
C ILE A 55 1.85 14.87 -15.96
N SER A 56 2.22 14.54 -17.20
CA SER A 56 1.67 15.20 -18.41
C SER A 56 0.17 14.97 -18.61
N PHE A 57 -0.44 14.01 -17.90
CA PHE A 57 -1.91 13.84 -17.87
C PHE A 57 -2.65 14.99 -17.14
N GLY A 58 -1.95 15.87 -16.42
CA GLY A 58 -2.50 17.08 -15.82
C GLY A 58 -3.70 16.79 -14.91
N SER A 59 -4.85 17.39 -15.20
CA SER A 59 -6.08 17.25 -14.40
C SER A 59 -6.57 15.80 -14.26
N ILE A 60 -6.30 14.93 -15.24
CA ILE A 60 -6.67 13.51 -15.14
C ILE A 60 -5.90 12.84 -14.00
N LEU A 61 -4.60 13.15 -13.86
CA LEU A 61 -3.79 12.61 -12.75
C LEU A 61 -4.36 13.05 -11.41
N VAL A 62 -4.79 14.31 -11.27
CA VAL A 62 -5.40 14.81 -10.03
C VAL A 62 -6.67 14.03 -9.68
N VAL A 63 -7.53 13.72 -10.66
CA VAL A 63 -8.74 12.92 -10.42
C VAL A 63 -8.36 11.51 -9.95
N VAL A 64 -7.38 10.87 -10.57
CA VAL A 64 -6.89 9.55 -10.14
C VAL A 64 -6.35 9.60 -8.71
N GLU A 65 -5.57 10.63 -8.36
CA GLU A 65 -5.05 10.83 -7.00
C GLU A 65 -6.17 10.99 -5.97
N LEU A 66 -7.21 11.78 -6.28
CA LEU A 66 -8.39 11.93 -5.41
C LEU A 66 -9.15 10.61 -5.22
N ILE A 67 -9.27 9.80 -6.28
CA ILE A 67 -9.88 8.47 -6.19
C ILE A 67 -9.05 7.55 -5.28
N LEU A 68 -7.71 7.54 -5.41
CA LEU A 68 -6.83 6.75 -4.55
C LEU A 68 -6.94 7.18 -3.08
N VAL A 69 -6.99 8.49 -2.81
CA VAL A 69 -7.23 9.01 -1.45
C VAL A 69 -8.58 8.54 -0.92
N ALA A 70 -9.65 8.62 -1.73
CA ALA A 70 -10.97 8.14 -1.32
C ALA A 70 -10.94 6.63 -0.99
N ILE A 71 -10.31 5.81 -1.84
CA ILE A 71 -10.14 4.36 -1.62
C ILE A 71 -9.43 4.10 -0.27
N LEU A 72 -8.32 4.80 -0.02
CA LEU A 72 -7.56 4.68 1.23
C LEU A 72 -8.41 5.07 2.45
N VAL A 73 -9.12 6.20 2.37
CA VAL A 73 -9.99 6.68 3.46
C VAL A 73 -11.12 5.69 3.75
N PHE A 74 -11.82 5.20 2.74
CA PHE A 74 -12.89 4.21 2.92
C PHE A 74 -12.37 2.88 3.47
N HIS A 75 -11.18 2.46 3.03
CA HIS A 75 -10.50 1.29 3.59
C HIS A 75 -10.21 1.47 5.08
N MET A 76 -9.61 2.60 5.46
CA MET A 76 -9.26 2.90 6.85
C MET A 76 -10.48 3.05 7.76
N ILE A 77 -11.49 3.82 7.34
CA ILE A 77 -12.71 4.01 8.15
C ILE A 77 -13.41 2.68 8.38
N SER A 78 -13.53 1.85 7.33
CA SER A 78 -14.08 0.50 7.47
C SER A 78 -13.22 -0.35 8.41
N GLY A 79 -11.89 -0.27 8.28
CA GLY A 79 -10.88 -0.96 9.10
C GLY A 79 -11.08 -0.70 10.59
N ILE A 80 -11.03 0.59 10.92
CA ILE A 80 -11.19 1.11 12.27
C ILE A 80 -12.58 0.77 12.81
N SER A 81 -13.63 0.97 12.02
CA SER A 81 -15.01 0.67 12.43
C SER A 81 -15.18 -0.80 12.84
N ILE A 82 -14.61 -1.73 12.06
CA ILE A 82 -14.64 -3.15 12.39
C ILE A 82 -13.78 -3.46 13.62
N ALA A 83 -12.59 -2.87 13.74
CA ALA A 83 -11.70 -3.09 14.87
C ALA A 83 -12.33 -2.62 16.19
N LEU A 84 -12.94 -1.43 16.21
CA LEU A 84 -13.65 -0.89 17.36
C LEU A 84 -14.91 -1.71 17.69
N GLY A 85 -15.67 -2.12 16.68
CA GLY A 85 -16.84 -2.99 16.87
C GLY A 85 -16.47 -4.32 17.53
N LYS A 86 -15.37 -4.96 17.10
CA LYS A 86 -14.85 -6.19 17.71
C LYS A 86 -14.40 -6.00 19.16
N ARG A 87 -13.80 -4.83 19.48
CA ARG A 87 -13.39 -4.50 20.86
C ARG A 87 -14.61 -4.29 21.76
N LYS A 88 -15.61 -3.51 21.30
CA LYS A 88 -16.84 -3.24 22.05
C LYS A 88 -17.66 -4.51 22.30
N ALA A 89 -17.75 -5.40 21.31
CA ALA A 89 -18.45 -6.67 21.44
C ALA A 89 -17.72 -7.70 22.34
N ARG A 90 -16.52 -7.38 22.84
CA ARG A 90 -15.70 -8.30 23.63
C ARG A 90 -15.15 -7.64 24.90
N PRO A 91 -15.98 -7.53 25.97
CA PRO A 91 -15.57 -6.93 27.23
C PRO A 91 -14.58 -7.79 28.05
N SER A 92 -14.56 -9.12 27.87
CA SER A 92 -13.61 -10.03 28.53
C SER A 92 -12.70 -10.75 27.53
N ARG A 93 -11.46 -11.07 27.93
CA ARG A 93 -10.48 -11.74 27.07
C ARG A 93 -10.84 -13.21 26.87
N TYR A 94 -10.56 -13.79 25.70
CA TYR A 94 -10.81 -15.21 25.45
C TYR A 94 -9.98 -16.10 26.38
N ALA A 95 -10.62 -17.11 26.97
CA ALA A 95 -9.96 -18.12 27.79
C ALA A 95 -8.94 -18.99 27.02
N LYS A 96 -9.13 -19.16 25.70
CA LYS A 96 -8.16 -19.82 24.81
C LYS A 96 -7.89 -18.94 23.59
N THR A 97 -6.63 -18.91 23.17
CA THR A 97 -6.20 -18.20 21.96
C THR A 97 -5.75 -19.19 20.90
N GLY A 98 -6.45 -19.25 19.77
CA GLY A 98 -6.08 -20.12 18.64
C GLY A 98 -6.98 -19.91 17.43
N SER A 99 -6.68 -20.60 16.32
CA SER A 99 -7.60 -20.69 15.18
C SER A 99 -8.83 -21.50 15.59
N ALA A 100 -10.03 -21.05 15.28
CA ALA A 100 -11.27 -21.73 15.65
C ALA A 100 -11.65 -22.88 14.68
N GLY A 101 -10.71 -23.37 13.86
CA GLY A 101 -10.95 -24.44 12.87
C GLY A 101 -11.81 -24.05 11.65
N GLY A 102 -12.43 -22.87 11.65
CA GLY A 102 -13.26 -22.37 10.55
C GLY A 102 -12.49 -21.57 9.49
N ALA A 103 -13.25 -20.87 8.64
CA ALA A 103 -12.73 -20.04 7.55
C ALA A 103 -11.73 -18.95 7.99
N SER A 104 -11.80 -18.50 9.25
CA SER A 104 -10.94 -17.46 9.79
C SER A 104 -9.68 -18.06 10.44
N LYS A 105 -8.51 -17.69 9.93
CA LYS A 105 -7.21 -18.07 10.50
C LYS A 105 -6.68 -16.98 11.42
N LYS A 106 -6.39 -17.35 12.67
CA LYS A 106 -5.71 -16.47 13.63
C LYS A 106 -4.19 -16.57 13.45
N THR A 107 -3.62 -15.64 12.68
CA THR A 107 -2.18 -15.51 12.44
C THR A 107 -1.63 -14.24 13.07
N PHE A 108 -0.30 -14.11 13.19
CA PHE A 108 0.35 -12.85 13.63
C PHE A 108 -0.16 -11.65 12.83
N SER A 109 -0.11 -11.76 11.49
CA SER A 109 -0.62 -10.76 10.55
C SER A 109 -2.10 -10.39 10.81
N SER A 110 -2.98 -11.37 11.07
CA SER A 110 -4.39 -11.08 11.39
C SER A 110 -4.58 -10.35 12.73
N MET A 111 -3.68 -10.58 13.70
CA MET A 111 -3.72 -9.96 15.03
C MET A 111 -3.16 -8.54 15.02
N THR A 112 -2.29 -8.22 14.07
CA THR A 112 -1.61 -6.92 13.97
C THR A 112 -2.23 -5.99 12.94
N MET A 113 -3.31 -6.37 12.24
CA MET A 113 -3.89 -5.59 11.13
C MET A 113 -4.08 -4.10 11.43
N ILE A 114 -4.67 -3.74 12.58
CA ILE A 114 -4.89 -2.32 12.90
C ILE A 114 -3.58 -1.57 13.13
N TYR A 115 -2.59 -2.20 13.77
CA TYR A 115 -1.28 -1.58 14.04
C TYR A 115 -0.48 -1.40 12.75
N THR A 116 -0.45 -2.43 11.91
CA THR A 116 0.17 -2.34 10.58
C THR A 116 -0.52 -1.29 9.71
N GLY A 117 -1.86 -1.17 9.76
CA GLY A 117 -2.58 -0.13 9.03
C GLY A 117 -2.24 1.29 9.51
N ILE A 118 -2.10 1.52 10.82
CA ILE A 118 -1.66 2.81 11.37
C ILE A 118 -0.24 3.14 10.91
N LEU A 119 0.68 2.19 11.01
CA LEU A 119 2.06 2.36 10.56
C LEU A 119 2.11 2.71 9.06
N LEU A 120 1.36 1.97 8.23
CA LEU A 120 1.30 2.21 6.79
C LEU A 120 0.66 3.55 6.43
N PHE A 121 -0.33 4.01 7.21
CA PHE A 121 -0.88 5.35 7.02
C PHE A 121 0.17 6.44 7.27
N VAL A 122 0.92 6.33 8.38
CA VAL A 122 2.03 7.24 8.66
C VAL A 122 3.09 7.18 7.55
N PHE A 123 3.41 5.98 7.07
CA PHE A 123 4.30 5.78 5.93
C PHE A 123 3.81 6.51 4.69
N VAL A 124 2.53 6.38 4.30
CA VAL A 124 1.96 7.05 3.12
C VAL A 124 2.06 8.58 3.25
N VAL A 125 1.75 9.14 4.42
CA VAL A 125 1.87 10.59 4.65
C VAL A 125 3.31 11.08 4.47
N ILE A 126 4.27 10.39 5.07
CA ILE A 126 5.70 10.72 4.95
C ILE A 126 6.17 10.53 3.50
N HIS A 127 5.75 9.45 2.85
CA HIS A 127 6.07 9.12 1.47
C HIS A 127 5.61 10.22 0.49
N LEU A 128 4.34 10.65 0.60
CA LEU A 128 3.79 11.72 -0.22
C LEU A 128 4.47 13.07 0.05
N LYS A 129 4.70 13.42 1.32
CA LYS A 129 5.44 14.63 1.69
C LYS A 129 6.85 14.63 1.08
N THR A 130 7.50 13.47 1.03
CA THR A 130 8.89 13.37 0.59
C THR A 130 9.02 13.39 -0.94
N PHE A 131 8.18 12.65 -1.67
CA PHE A 131 8.35 12.47 -3.11
C PHE A 131 7.36 13.26 -3.95
N LYS A 132 6.07 13.23 -3.63
CA LYS A 132 5.06 14.01 -4.38
C LYS A 132 5.24 15.51 -4.15
N TYR A 133 5.29 15.92 -2.89
CA TYR A 133 5.35 17.32 -2.45
C TYR A 133 6.74 17.75 -1.96
N GLY A 134 7.76 16.92 -2.16
CA GLY A 134 9.13 17.30 -1.85
C GLY A 134 9.72 18.26 -2.89
N PRO A 135 11.02 18.61 -2.73
CA PRO A 135 11.73 19.51 -3.64
C PRO A 135 11.54 19.16 -5.12
N GLY A 136 11.36 20.18 -5.95
CA GLY A 136 11.16 20.08 -7.39
C GLY A 136 12.17 20.92 -8.17
N ILE A 137 11.73 21.43 -9.32
CA ILE A 137 12.57 22.19 -10.25
C ILE A 137 13.14 23.45 -9.58
N GLU A 138 12.31 24.17 -8.81
CA GLU A 138 12.70 25.43 -8.16
C GLU A 138 13.83 25.22 -7.14
N GLU A 139 13.89 24.05 -6.53
CA GLU A 139 14.91 23.66 -5.56
C GLU A 139 16.12 22.94 -6.18
N GLY A 140 16.22 22.91 -7.51
CA GLY A 140 17.37 22.36 -8.24
C GLY A 140 17.24 20.90 -8.67
N TYR A 141 16.11 20.24 -8.41
CA TYR A 141 15.83 18.90 -8.97
C TYR A 141 15.26 19.04 -10.38
N VAL A 142 16.14 19.33 -11.34
CA VAL A 142 15.80 19.55 -12.74
C VAL A 142 16.76 18.81 -13.67
N VAL A 143 16.21 18.20 -14.71
CA VAL A 143 16.97 17.54 -15.78
C VAL A 143 16.39 17.93 -17.13
N ALA A 144 17.27 18.13 -18.12
CA ALA A 144 16.85 18.35 -19.50
C ALA A 144 16.62 17.01 -20.21
N THR A 145 15.48 16.87 -20.90
CA THR A 145 15.26 15.75 -21.81
C THR A 145 16.12 15.92 -23.08
N ASN A 146 16.24 14.86 -23.89
CA ASN A 146 16.95 14.93 -25.18
C ASN A 146 16.35 15.98 -26.14
N GLY A 147 15.11 16.44 -25.92
CA GLY A 147 14.46 17.52 -26.66
C GLY A 147 14.65 18.92 -26.07
N GLY A 148 15.45 19.07 -25.00
CA GLY A 148 15.72 20.35 -24.33
C GLY A 148 14.66 20.80 -23.33
N GLU A 149 13.56 20.05 -23.16
CA GLU A 149 12.54 20.33 -22.15
C GLU A 149 13.09 20.07 -20.74
N GLN A 150 12.90 21.03 -19.84
CA GLN A 150 13.27 20.88 -18.43
C GLN A 150 12.15 20.19 -17.65
N ILE A 151 12.45 19.05 -17.05
CA ILE A 151 11.52 18.25 -16.25
C ILE A 151 12.07 18.06 -14.84
N ARG A 152 11.20 17.72 -13.89
CA ARG A 152 11.62 17.43 -12.51
C ARG A 152 12.49 16.18 -12.46
N ASP A 153 13.61 16.28 -11.78
CA ASP A 153 14.51 15.15 -11.49
C ASP A 153 14.04 14.38 -10.25
N LEU A 154 12.99 13.57 -10.42
CA LEU A 154 12.46 12.75 -9.34
C LEU A 154 13.40 11.57 -9.01
N HIS A 155 14.14 11.05 -9.99
CA HIS A 155 15.16 10.02 -9.77
C HIS A 155 16.24 10.52 -8.81
N GLY A 156 16.82 11.69 -9.09
CA GLY A 156 17.82 12.32 -8.23
C GLY A 156 17.31 12.54 -6.80
N LEU A 157 16.08 13.05 -6.65
CA LEU A 157 15.47 13.21 -5.33
C LEU A 157 15.34 11.88 -4.57
N VAL A 158 14.93 10.81 -5.26
CA VAL A 158 14.81 9.48 -4.65
C VAL A 158 16.18 8.95 -4.22
N TYR A 159 17.20 9.14 -5.06
CA TYR A 159 18.57 8.73 -4.75
C TYR A 159 19.13 9.48 -3.54
N ASP A 160 18.99 10.80 -3.49
CA ASP A 160 19.43 11.63 -2.37
C ASP A 160 18.73 11.28 -1.05
N VAL A 161 17.42 11.03 -1.10
CA VAL A 161 16.65 10.65 0.08
C VAL A 161 17.12 9.31 0.63
N PHE A 162 17.37 8.33 -0.24
CA PHE A 162 17.80 7.00 0.19
C PHE A 162 19.29 6.88 0.50
N GLN A 163 20.10 7.92 0.29
CA GLN A 163 21.42 8.01 0.94
C GLN A 163 21.33 8.30 2.46
N LYS A 164 20.17 8.76 2.95
CA LYS A 164 19.97 9.07 4.38
C LYS A 164 19.55 7.78 5.12
N PRO A 165 20.38 7.23 6.03
CA PRO A 165 20.13 5.92 6.65
C PRO A 165 18.80 5.87 7.44
N GLY A 166 18.38 7.00 8.03
CA GLY A 166 17.09 7.09 8.72
C GLY A 166 15.89 6.82 7.80
N TYR A 167 15.93 7.30 6.55
CA TYR A 167 14.88 7.03 5.56
C TYR A 167 14.90 5.57 5.12
N VAL A 168 16.07 4.99 4.91
CA VAL A 168 16.21 3.57 4.55
C VAL A 168 15.63 2.67 5.63
N ILE A 169 16.00 2.87 6.90
CA ILE A 169 15.47 2.10 8.03
C ILE A 169 13.95 2.23 8.11
N TRP A 170 13.42 3.45 7.98
CA TRP A 170 11.97 3.70 7.99
C TRP A 170 11.24 2.92 6.89
N TYR A 171 11.78 2.94 5.67
CA TYR A 171 11.18 2.23 4.54
C TYR A 171 11.28 0.72 4.71
N VAL A 172 12.42 0.18 5.15
CA VAL A 172 12.60 -1.27 5.40
C VAL A 172 11.57 -1.78 6.41
N VAL A 173 11.44 -1.10 7.56
CA VAL A 173 10.45 -1.48 8.58
C VAL A 173 9.04 -1.41 8.00
N SER A 174 8.72 -0.35 7.26
CA SER A 174 7.41 -0.16 6.64
C SER A 174 7.06 -1.25 5.63
N MET A 175 8.00 -1.65 4.78
CA MET A 175 7.78 -2.70 3.77
C MET A 175 7.63 -4.10 4.39
N MET A 176 8.35 -4.39 5.48
CA MET A 176 8.13 -5.63 6.24
C MET A 176 6.70 -5.70 6.78
N PHE A 177 6.19 -4.60 7.36
CA PHE A 177 4.81 -4.54 7.84
C PHE A 177 3.77 -4.49 6.72
N LEU A 178 4.10 -3.90 5.56
CA LEU A 178 3.29 -4.01 4.36
C LEU A 178 3.11 -5.48 3.96
N GLY A 179 4.20 -6.26 3.91
CA GLY A 179 4.14 -7.69 3.63
C GLY A 179 3.21 -8.44 4.60
N PHE A 180 3.31 -8.16 5.90
CA PHE A 180 2.37 -8.74 6.86
C PHE A 180 0.92 -8.27 6.62
N HIS A 181 0.69 -6.99 6.33
CA HIS A 181 -0.64 -6.46 6.07
C HIS A 181 -1.28 -7.13 4.84
N LEU A 182 -0.55 -7.19 3.73
CA LEU A 182 -0.97 -7.79 2.46
C LEU A 182 -1.25 -9.29 2.61
N ARG A 183 -0.39 -10.02 3.33
CA ARG A 183 -0.53 -11.47 3.53
C ARG A 183 -1.90 -11.84 4.10
N HIS A 184 -2.46 -11.04 5.00
CA HIS A 184 -3.83 -11.26 5.49
C HIS A 184 -4.88 -10.54 4.66
N GLY A 185 -4.62 -9.28 4.29
CA GLY A 185 -5.53 -8.45 3.52
C GLY A 185 -6.01 -9.14 2.24
N PHE A 186 -5.10 -9.74 1.47
CA PHE A 186 -5.42 -10.38 0.20
C PHE A 186 -6.47 -11.49 0.34
N TRP A 187 -6.18 -12.56 1.08
CA TRP A 187 -7.11 -13.68 1.16
C TRP A 187 -8.39 -13.33 1.94
N SER A 188 -8.29 -12.45 2.95
CA SER A 188 -9.44 -12.06 3.78
C SER A 188 -10.45 -11.20 3.01
N ALA A 189 -10.02 -10.52 1.94
CA ALA A 189 -10.90 -9.83 1.01
C ALA A 189 -11.85 -10.80 0.32
N PHE A 190 -11.36 -11.95 -0.18
CA PHE A 190 -12.21 -12.96 -0.83
C PHE A 190 -13.24 -13.55 0.13
N GLN A 191 -12.86 -13.78 1.40
CA GLN A 191 -13.83 -14.21 2.42
C GLN A 191 -14.89 -13.12 2.67
N SER A 192 -14.48 -11.84 2.72
CA SER A 192 -15.39 -10.71 2.96
C SER A 192 -16.36 -10.46 1.81
N LEU A 193 -15.98 -10.84 0.59
CA LEU A 193 -16.82 -10.79 -0.61
C LEU A 193 -17.72 -12.04 -0.77
N GLY A 194 -17.65 -12.99 0.16
CA GLY A 194 -18.45 -14.22 0.10
C GLY A 194 -17.89 -15.30 -0.82
N ALA A 195 -16.69 -15.12 -1.38
CA ALA A 195 -16.03 -16.09 -2.27
C ALA A 195 -15.31 -17.23 -1.51
N TYR A 196 -15.74 -17.54 -0.29
CA TYR A 196 -15.13 -18.62 0.50
C TYR A 196 -15.56 -19.99 -0.05
N HIS A 197 -14.58 -20.82 -0.41
CA HIS A 197 -14.82 -22.21 -0.80
C HIS A 197 -13.65 -23.12 -0.38
N PRO A 198 -13.87 -24.24 0.33
CA PRO A 198 -12.78 -25.09 0.85
C PRO A 198 -11.77 -25.56 -0.20
N ARG A 199 -12.21 -25.80 -1.45
CA ARG A 199 -11.34 -26.20 -2.57
C ARG A 199 -10.40 -25.10 -3.05
N TYR A 200 -10.84 -23.84 -3.06
CA TYR A 200 -10.10 -22.73 -3.66
C TYR A 200 -9.32 -21.90 -2.63
N MET A 201 -9.77 -21.89 -1.37
CA MET A 201 -9.12 -21.12 -0.32
C MET A 201 -7.64 -21.50 -0.10
N PRO A 202 -7.21 -22.78 -0.12
CA PRO A 202 -5.78 -23.14 -0.09
C PRO A 202 -4.96 -22.40 -1.14
N ILE A 203 -5.47 -22.32 -2.37
CA ILE A 203 -4.82 -21.61 -3.48
C ILE A 203 -4.77 -20.10 -3.21
N ILE A 204 -5.90 -19.50 -2.81
CA ILE A 204 -5.99 -18.06 -2.49
C ILE A 204 -5.02 -17.70 -1.35
N TYR A 205 -4.86 -18.57 -0.33
CA TYR A 205 -3.88 -18.35 0.73
C TYR A 205 -2.44 -18.34 0.19
N SER A 206 -2.09 -19.30 -0.66
CA SER A 206 -0.76 -19.37 -1.27
C SER A 206 -0.47 -18.17 -2.17
N VAL A 207 -1.42 -17.81 -3.03
CA VAL A 207 -1.33 -16.60 -3.88
C VAL A 207 -1.18 -15.34 -3.03
N GLY A 208 -1.94 -15.22 -1.95
CA GLY A 208 -1.83 -14.07 -1.04
C GLY A 208 -0.46 -13.97 -0.36
N ILE A 209 0.20 -15.10 -0.07
CA ILE A 209 1.59 -15.10 0.42
C ILE A 209 2.55 -14.65 -0.69
N ILE A 210 2.40 -15.16 -1.91
CA ILE A 210 3.26 -14.79 -3.04
C ILE A 210 3.13 -13.30 -3.33
N VAL A 211 1.91 -12.77 -3.47
CA VAL A 211 1.64 -11.34 -3.69
C VAL A 211 2.28 -10.49 -2.59
N ALA A 212 2.11 -10.89 -1.33
CA ALA A 212 2.70 -10.16 -0.21
C ALA A 212 4.24 -10.16 -0.23
N ILE A 213 4.87 -11.29 -0.56
CA ILE A 213 6.33 -11.41 -0.64
C ILE A 213 6.86 -10.59 -1.82
N VAL A 214 6.29 -10.76 -3.02
CA VAL A 214 6.74 -10.05 -4.23
C VAL A 214 6.67 -8.54 -4.04
N LEU A 215 5.53 -8.02 -3.56
CA LEU A 215 5.38 -6.59 -3.33
C LEU A 215 6.30 -6.09 -2.22
N ALA A 216 6.38 -6.78 -1.08
CA ALA A 216 7.23 -6.36 0.03
C ALA A 216 8.71 -6.38 -0.34
N VAL A 217 9.20 -7.44 -0.98
CA VAL A 217 10.60 -7.56 -1.42
C VAL A 217 10.92 -6.56 -2.52
N GLY A 218 10.04 -6.37 -3.49
CA GLY A 218 10.24 -5.39 -4.56
C GLY A 218 10.39 -3.97 -4.01
N PHE A 219 9.49 -3.53 -3.14
CA PHE A 219 9.60 -2.20 -2.52
C PHE A 219 10.76 -2.08 -1.53
N LEU A 220 11.08 -3.14 -0.80
CA LEU A 220 12.21 -3.17 0.14
C LEU A 220 13.55 -3.16 -0.58
N GLY A 221 13.63 -3.76 -1.78
CA GLY A 221 14.83 -3.82 -2.58
C GLY A 221 15.30 -2.46 -3.09
N ILE A 222 14.38 -1.55 -3.43
CA ILE A 222 14.69 -0.22 -3.97
C ILE A 222 15.55 0.64 -3.03
N PRO A 223 15.12 0.96 -1.79
CA PRO A 223 15.92 1.79 -0.89
C PRO A 223 17.25 1.14 -0.50
N LEU A 224 17.27 -0.20 -0.36
CA LEU A 224 18.52 -0.92 -0.05
C LEU A 224 19.49 -0.87 -1.24
N TRP A 225 19.02 -1.13 -2.44
CA TRP A 225 19.82 -1.05 -3.66
C TRP A 225 20.43 0.34 -3.80
N ILE A 226 19.62 1.38 -3.66
CA ILE A 226 20.08 2.76 -3.79
C ILE A 226 21.06 3.10 -2.66
N TYR A 227 20.80 2.72 -1.42
CA TYR A 227 21.71 3.00 -0.31
C TYR A 227 23.10 2.36 -0.49
N PHE A 228 23.16 1.13 -1.00
CA PHE A 228 24.43 0.41 -1.17
C PHE A 228 25.14 0.66 -2.51
N THR A 229 24.43 1.16 -3.52
CA THR A 229 25.00 1.33 -4.87
C THR A 229 24.90 2.74 -5.43
N GLY A 230 24.14 3.63 -4.80
CA GLY A 230 23.85 4.99 -5.23
C GLY A 230 24.91 6.02 -4.82
N ALA A 231 26.08 5.56 -4.38
CA ALA A 231 27.32 6.35 -4.31
C ALA A 231 28.05 6.32 -5.66
#